data_AF-A0A3M2YND6-F1
#
_entry.id   AF-A0A3M2YND6-F1
#
_cell.length_a   1.000
_cell.length_b   1.000
_cell.length_c   1.000
_cell.angle_alpha   90.00
_cell.angle_beta   90.00
_cell.angle_gamma   90.00
#
_symmetry.space_group_name_H-M   'P 1'
#
loop_
_entity.id
_entity.type
_entity.pdbx_description
1 polymer ?
#
loop_
_entity_poly.entity_id
_entity_poly.type
_entity_poly.pdbx_seq_one_letter_code
_entity_poly.pdbx_strand_id
1 'polypeptide(L)'
;ALNYLLDYTAKDAEIVAAIDADYCVHRHWLKHMAPYFACPDIAVIQVPQDYRDGDDSLFKRCCQAEYRVFFNIGMVIRNDHDAIIQHGTMTLIRNSVLQRLRWAEWSICEDAELGLRILENGFSTGYVAISYGKGLIPDTFMDFKKQRYRWAYGVIQILKRHTGSLIAGTCEALTPIQRYHFIAGWMPWIAGGINYFLAIAVLLWSMAMIIQPDTLEPVPWIFSSSLLLMFVLGVCKAISLYQRLASTDIKDAFAAIIASMALYSVVGKAVLSSAFTSGLPFFRTPKQTSGSGLGKALLDVREDLYMAVVWWVMTVSLCFRKEAIGPDLGFWVAIMFAQSLPYVAAMIMAILSA
;
A
#
# COMPACT_ATOMS: atom_id res chain seq x y z
N ALA A 1 -13.33 -5.48 20.00
CA ALA A 1 -12.48 -5.12 21.16
C ALA A 1 -12.53 -3.62 21.45
N LEU A 2 -12.15 -2.75 20.50
CA LEU A 2 -12.15 -1.30 20.71
C LEU A 2 -13.53 -0.73 21.08
N ASN A 3 -14.60 -1.12 20.37
CA ASN A 3 -15.97 -0.73 20.72
C ASN A 3 -16.38 -1.18 22.13
N TYR A 4 -15.97 -2.39 22.53
CA TYR A 4 -16.23 -2.90 23.88
C TYR A 4 -15.51 -2.05 24.94
N LEU A 5 -14.21 -1.77 24.75
CA LEU A 5 -13.43 -0.96 25.69
C LEU A 5 -13.92 0.49 25.77
N LEU A 6 -14.46 1.03 24.68
CA LEU A 6 -14.98 2.39 24.61
C LEU A 6 -16.12 2.63 25.62
N ASP A 7 -16.91 1.60 25.93
CA ASP A 7 -17.99 1.68 26.93
C ASP A 7 -17.48 1.73 28.39
N TYR A 8 -16.20 1.40 28.62
CA TYR A 8 -15.53 1.45 29.93
C TYR A 8 -14.57 2.62 30.05
N THR A 9 -14.59 3.57 29.11
CA THR A 9 -13.79 4.80 29.22
C THR A 9 -14.29 5.68 30.36
N ALA A 10 -13.39 6.48 30.95
CA ALA A 10 -13.76 7.40 32.01
C ALA A 10 -14.82 8.40 31.50
N LYS A 11 -15.83 8.72 32.33
CA LYS A 11 -16.98 9.55 31.91
C LYS A 11 -16.59 10.97 31.54
N ASP A 12 -15.48 11.46 32.08
CA ASP A 12 -14.88 12.77 31.85
C ASP A 12 -13.80 12.74 30.75
N ALA A 13 -13.56 11.60 30.09
CA ALA A 13 -12.64 11.53 28.97
C ALA A 13 -13.21 12.27 27.74
N GLU A 14 -12.55 13.33 27.31
CA GLU A 14 -12.93 14.09 26.10
C GLU A 14 -12.24 13.58 24.83
N ILE A 15 -11.09 12.93 24.98
CA ILE A 15 -10.23 12.46 23.88
C ILE A 15 -9.83 11.02 24.18
N VAL A 16 -9.92 10.16 23.17
CA VAL A 16 -9.47 8.77 23.21
C VAL A 16 -8.23 8.62 22.34
N ALA A 17 -7.18 8.02 22.91
CA ALA A 17 -5.98 7.65 22.16
C ALA A 17 -6.05 6.18 21.75
N ALA A 18 -5.72 5.87 20.49
CA ALA A 18 -5.50 4.51 20.04
C ALA A 18 -4.02 4.32 19.64
N ILE A 19 -3.40 3.30 20.22
CA ILE A 19 -1.97 3.02 20.11
C ILE A 19 -1.80 1.51 20.01
N ASP A 20 -1.05 1.05 19.02
CA ASP A 20 -0.68 -0.35 18.91
C ASP A 20 0.28 -0.77 20.03
N ALA A 21 0.15 -2.03 20.46
CA ALA A 21 0.88 -2.56 21.60
C ALA A 21 2.41 -2.62 21.42
N ASP A 22 2.91 -2.54 20.18
CA ASP A 22 4.33 -2.54 19.87
C ASP A 22 4.97 -1.14 19.86
N TYR A 23 4.21 -0.06 20.08
CA TYR A 23 4.72 1.31 20.05
C TYR A 23 5.36 1.76 21.37
N CYS A 24 6.54 2.36 21.27
CA CYS A 24 7.14 3.16 22.33
C CYS A 24 6.77 4.63 22.11
N VAL A 25 6.01 5.20 23.04
CA VAL A 25 5.41 6.54 22.90
C VAL A 25 6.22 7.59 23.65
N HIS A 26 6.46 8.72 23.01
CA HIS A 26 7.13 9.86 23.58
C HIS A 26 6.23 10.55 24.63
N ARG A 27 6.78 10.80 25.82
CA ARG A 27 6.05 11.34 26.99
C ARG A 27 5.30 12.65 26.75
N HIS A 28 5.70 13.44 25.75
CA HIS A 28 5.06 14.72 25.43
C HIS A 28 3.99 14.64 24.34
N TRP A 29 3.69 13.46 23.80
CA TRP A 29 2.73 13.29 22.70
C TRP A 29 1.36 13.88 23.02
N LEU A 30 0.73 13.45 24.13
CA LEU A 30 -0.58 13.96 24.53
C LEU A 30 -0.55 15.46 24.83
N LYS A 31 0.50 15.93 25.51
CA LYS A 31 0.68 17.36 25.83
C LYS A 31 0.70 18.24 24.58
N HIS A 32 1.32 17.77 23.50
CA HIS A 32 1.46 18.55 22.27
C HIS A 32 0.24 18.39 21.35
N MET A 33 -0.40 17.23 21.32
CA MET A 33 -1.48 16.93 20.36
C MET A 33 -2.88 17.23 20.88
N ALA A 34 -3.15 17.07 22.19
CA ALA A 34 -4.47 17.36 22.76
C ALA A 34 -4.97 18.81 22.54
N PRO A 35 -4.12 19.86 22.58
CA PRO A 35 -4.58 21.24 22.36
C PRO A 35 -5.25 21.50 21.01
N TYR A 36 -4.98 20.71 19.97
CA TYR A 36 -5.65 20.86 18.66
C TYR A 36 -7.17 20.66 18.74
N PHE A 37 -7.67 19.91 19.72
CA PHE A 37 -9.10 19.70 19.94
C PHE A 37 -9.83 20.93 20.52
N ALA A 38 -9.11 22.02 20.83
CA ALA A 38 -9.72 23.32 21.08
C ALA A 38 -10.50 23.83 19.86
N CYS A 39 -10.12 23.41 18.65
CA CYS A 39 -10.97 23.55 17.47
C CYS A 39 -12.11 22.51 17.53
N PRO A 40 -13.38 22.92 17.63
CA PRO A 40 -14.50 22.00 17.83
C PRO A 40 -14.70 21.04 16.65
N ASP A 41 -14.38 21.49 15.43
CA ASP A 41 -14.57 20.72 14.20
C ASP A 41 -13.54 19.60 14.06
N ILE A 42 -12.36 19.73 14.67
CA ILE A 42 -11.33 18.69 14.64
C ILE A 42 -11.80 17.50 15.48
N ALA A 43 -11.94 16.35 14.83
CA ALA A 43 -12.31 15.08 15.46
C ALA A 43 -11.16 14.08 15.53
N VAL A 44 -10.13 14.22 14.71
CA VAL A 44 -8.95 13.34 14.70
C VAL A 44 -7.67 14.17 14.62
N ILE A 45 -6.68 13.80 15.42
CA ILE A 45 -5.29 14.23 15.25
C ILE A 45 -4.42 13.00 15.13
N GLN A 46 -3.77 12.86 13.98
CA GLN A 46 -2.92 11.75 13.61
C GLN A 46 -1.45 12.20 13.56
N VAL A 47 -0.54 11.38 14.07
CA VAL A 47 0.92 11.57 13.86
C VAL A 47 1.47 10.37 13.07
N PRO A 48 2.63 10.48 12.39
CA PRO A 48 3.19 9.42 11.57
C PRO A 48 3.38 8.10 12.31
N GLN A 49 3.26 7.00 11.58
CA GLN A 49 3.88 5.74 11.98
C GLN A 49 5.38 5.81 11.72
N ASP A 50 6.16 5.66 12.78
CA ASP A 50 7.61 5.54 12.71
C ASP A 50 8.06 4.26 13.40
N TYR A 51 9.32 3.87 13.20
CA TYR A 51 9.84 2.56 13.57
C TYR A 51 11.21 2.67 14.21
N ARG A 52 11.48 1.81 15.19
CA ARG A 52 12.76 1.81 15.95
C ARG A 52 13.77 0.78 15.47
N ASP A 53 13.33 -0.20 14.70
CA ASP A 53 14.08 -1.39 14.25
C ASP A 53 14.39 -1.36 12.74
N GLY A 54 14.27 -0.20 12.10
CA GLY A 54 14.51 -0.05 10.66
C GLY A 54 15.94 -0.35 10.24
N ASP A 55 16.91 -0.05 11.10
CA ASP A 55 18.34 -0.27 10.83
C ASP A 55 18.85 -1.66 11.26
N ASP A 56 17.99 -2.50 11.84
CA ASP A 56 18.38 -3.84 12.32
C ASP A 56 18.74 -4.81 11.18
N SER A 57 18.20 -4.57 9.97
CA SER A 57 18.52 -5.35 8.77
C SER A 57 18.24 -4.57 7.48
N LEU A 58 18.85 -4.99 6.37
CA LEU A 58 18.56 -4.42 5.06
C LEU A 58 17.09 -4.59 4.66
N PHE A 59 16.46 -5.72 5.00
CA PHE A 59 15.03 -5.93 4.76
C PHE A 59 14.17 -4.89 5.48
N LYS A 60 14.41 -4.69 6.78
CA LYS A 60 13.66 -3.70 7.57
C LYS A 60 13.91 -2.28 7.06
N ARG A 61 15.13 -1.96 6.63
CA ARG A 61 15.44 -0.67 6.00
C ARG A 61 14.68 -0.47 4.69
N CYS A 62 14.54 -1.51 3.87
CA CYS A 62 13.70 -1.48 2.67
C CYS A 62 12.23 -1.20 2.99
N CYS A 63 11.65 -1.90 3.97
CA CYS A 63 10.28 -1.63 4.42
C CYS A 63 10.11 -0.21 4.97
N GLN A 64 11.04 0.26 5.81
CA GLN A 64 10.98 1.61 6.37
C GLN A 64 11.07 2.68 5.28
N ALA A 65 11.97 2.48 4.31
CA ALA A 65 12.15 3.39 3.19
C ALA A 65 10.84 3.53 2.40
N GLU A 66 10.14 2.42 2.13
CA GLU A 66 8.85 2.43 1.43
C GLU A 66 7.75 3.14 2.23
N TYR A 67 7.64 2.89 3.55
CA TYR A 67 6.66 3.59 4.39
C TYR A 67 6.88 5.11 4.47
N ARG A 68 8.15 5.56 4.51
CA ARG A 68 8.53 6.96 4.72
C ARG A 68 7.88 7.91 3.70
N VAL A 69 7.75 7.48 2.45
CA VAL A 69 7.13 8.26 1.37
C VAL A 69 5.70 8.65 1.73
N PHE A 70 4.91 7.70 2.24
CA PHE A 70 3.51 7.94 2.56
C PHE A 70 3.36 8.93 3.71
N PHE A 71 4.13 8.77 4.79
CA PHE A 71 4.00 9.60 5.99
C PHE A 71 4.60 11.01 5.85
N ASN A 72 5.68 11.17 5.09
CA ASN A 72 6.33 12.48 4.93
C ASN A 72 5.80 13.31 3.75
N ILE A 73 5.17 12.65 2.77
CA ILE A 73 4.67 13.32 1.56
C ILE A 73 3.16 13.15 1.44
N GLY A 74 2.70 11.90 1.37
CA GLY A 74 1.29 11.58 1.10
C GLY A 74 0.34 12.15 2.15
N MET A 75 0.65 11.97 3.43
CA MET A 75 -0.16 12.45 4.55
C MET A 75 -0.10 13.98 4.69
N VAL A 76 1.03 14.61 4.40
CA VAL A 76 1.18 16.07 4.45
C VAL A 76 0.31 16.73 3.38
N ILE A 77 0.38 16.25 2.13
CA ILE A 77 -0.47 16.78 1.04
C ILE A 77 -1.96 16.57 1.36
N ARG A 78 -2.32 15.43 1.94
CA ARG A 78 -3.70 15.16 2.37
C ARG A 78 -4.17 16.09 3.48
N ASN A 79 -3.30 16.46 4.39
CA ASN A 79 -3.61 17.36 5.50
C ASN A 79 -3.97 18.77 5.01
N ASP A 80 -3.28 19.26 3.98
CA ASP A 80 -3.58 20.58 3.38
C ASP A 80 -4.99 20.65 2.77
N HIS A 81 -5.63 19.49 2.56
CA HIS A 81 -6.95 19.36 1.98
C HIS A 81 -7.96 18.63 2.89
N ASP A 82 -7.65 18.52 4.20
CA ASP A 82 -8.49 17.85 5.21
C ASP A 82 -8.96 16.45 4.76
N ALA A 83 -8.04 15.65 4.23
CA ALA A 83 -8.34 14.36 3.61
C ALA A 83 -7.37 13.26 4.08
N ILE A 84 -6.96 13.33 5.34
CA ILE A 84 -5.98 12.40 5.90
C ILE A 84 -6.58 11.00 6.06
N ILE A 85 -5.73 9.98 5.94
CA ILE A 85 -6.12 8.60 6.23
C ILE A 85 -5.65 8.28 7.65
N GLN A 86 -6.62 8.04 8.54
CA GLN A 86 -6.37 7.53 9.88
C GLN A 86 -5.83 6.09 9.76
N HIS A 87 -4.75 5.78 10.49
CA HIS A 87 -3.98 4.55 10.30
C HIS A 87 -3.76 3.76 11.61
N GLY A 88 -4.82 3.66 12.40
CA GLY A 88 -5.02 2.72 13.51
C GLY A 88 -4.26 3.01 14.81
N THR A 89 -3.04 3.52 14.71
CA THR A 89 -2.15 3.79 15.85
C THR A 89 -1.74 5.25 15.87
N MET A 90 -1.21 5.69 17.01
CA MET A 90 -0.71 7.05 17.19
C MET A 90 -1.75 8.12 16.80
N THR A 91 -3.02 7.84 17.11
CA THR A 91 -4.14 8.72 16.82
C THR A 91 -4.82 9.17 18.10
N LEU A 92 -5.26 10.42 18.12
CA LEU A 92 -6.18 10.97 19.10
C LEU A 92 -7.51 11.25 18.41
N ILE A 93 -8.62 10.89 19.07
CA ILE A 93 -9.96 10.99 18.52
C ILE A 93 -10.87 11.65 19.56
N ARG A 94 -11.70 12.60 19.14
CA ARG A 94 -12.71 13.22 20.01
C ARG A 94 -13.70 12.15 20.49
N ASN A 95 -13.79 11.96 21.81
CA ASN A 95 -14.55 10.85 22.40
C ASN A 95 -16.04 10.91 22.00
N SER A 96 -16.65 12.10 22.00
CA SER A 96 -18.06 12.26 21.60
C SER A 96 -18.33 11.80 20.15
N VAL A 97 -17.39 12.04 19.24
CA VAL A 97 -17.47 11.58 17.85
C VAL A 97 -17.26 10.08 17.76
N LEU A 98 -16.28 9.55 18.49
CA LEU A 98 -15.99 8.11 18.52
C LEU A 98 -17.13 7.29 19.14
N GLN A 99 -17.80 7.80 20.17
CA GLN A 99 -18.97 7.17 20.78
C GLN A 99 -20.15 7.12 19.81
N ARG A 100 -20.36 8.20 19.04
CA ARG A 100 -21.43 8.27 18.02
C ARG A 100 -21.15 7.35 16.83
N LEU A 101 -19.93 7.40 16.29
CA LEU A 101 -19.61 6.72 15.04
C LEU A 101 -19.19 5.26 15.26
N ARG A 102 -18.49 4.96 16.36
CA ARG A 102 -17.89 3.64 16.67
C ARG A 102 -16.90 3.16 15.60
N TRP A 103 -16.09 2.17 15.91
CA TRP A 103 -15.22 1.51 14.93
C TRP A 103 -16.04 0.56 14.05
N ALA A 104 -15.77 0.52 12.75
CA ALA A 104 -16.46 -0.39 11.85
C ALA A 104 -16.06 -1.85 12.11
N GLU A 105 -17.04 -2.72 12.31
CA GLU A 105 -16.80 -4.16 12.55
C GLU A 105 -16.74 -4.99 11.27
N TRP A 106 -17.13 -4.38 10.14
CA TRP A 106 -17.22 -5.03 8.83
C TRP A 106 -15.97 -4.83 7.95
N SER A 107 -15.17 -3.81 8.24
CA SER A 107 -13.96 -3.47 7.49
C SER A 107 -12.72 -4.01 8.21
N ILE A 108 -11.78 -4.58 7.46
CA ILE A 108 -10.46 -4.96 8.00
C ILE A 108 -9.50 -3.77 8.16
N CYS A 109 -9.89 -2.62 7.62
CA CYS A 109 -9.25 -1.31 7.82
C CYS A 109 -10.28 -0.39 8.48
N GLU A 110 -10.67 -0.72 9.71
CA GLU A 110 -11.65 0.03 10.51
C GLU A 110 -11.20 1.46 10.81
N ASP A 111 -9.89 1.69 10.80
CA ASP A 111 -9.20 2.95 11.02
C ASP A 111 -9.44 3.95 9.88
N ALA A 112 -9.06 3.57 8.66
CA ALA A 112 -9.25 4.38 7.47
C ALA A 112 -10.74 4.62 7.18
N GLU A 113 -11.58 3.63 7.50
CA GLU A 113 -13.04 3.73 7.39
C GLU A 113 -13.62 4.75 8.38
N LEU A 114 -13.18 4.73 9.65
CA LEU A 114 -13.60 5.70 10.64
C LEU A 114 -13.17 7.12 10.24
N GLY A 115 -11.94 7.28 9.75
CA GLY A 115 -11.44 8.56 9.24
C GLY A 115 -12.34 9.14 8.12
N LEU A 116 -12.76 8.31 7.16
CA LEU A 116 -13.68 8.73 6.11
C LEU A 116 -15.06 9.11 6.68
N ARG A 117 -15.64 8.28 7.57
CA ARG A 117 -16.96 8.56 8.16
C ARG A 117 -16.97 9.83 9.00
N ILE A 118 -15.85 10.18 9.64
CA ILE A 118 -15.71 11.44 10.37
C ILE A 118 -15.90 12.63 9.41
N LEU A 119 -15.25 12.61 8.24
CA LEU A 119 -15.42 13.63 7.20
C LEU A 119 -16.85 13.62 6.62
N GLU A 120 -17.44 12.45 6.41
CA GLU A 120 -18.84 12.31 5.96
C GLU A 120 -19.86 12.87 6.96
N ASN A 121 -19.46 13.08 8.22
CA ASN A 121 -20.28 13.70 9.26
C ASN A 121 -19.92 15.18 9.49
N GLY A 122 -19.12 15.79 8.61
CA GLY A 122 -18.80 17.22 8.63
C GLY A 122 -17.72 17.63 9.64
N PHE A 123 -17.03 16.67 10.23
CA PHE A 123 -15.87 16.95 11.08
C PHE A 123 -14.59 17.00 10.25
N SER A 124 -13.57 17.63 10.83
CA SER A 124 -12.25 17.80 10.25
C SER A 124 -11.21 16.88 10.91
N THR A 125 -10.12 16.65 10.21
CA THR A 125 -9.03 15.76 10.57
C THR A 125 -7.68 16.48 10.41
N GLY A 126 -6.76 16.26 11.34
CA GLY A 126 -5.45 16.89 11.31
C GLY A 126 -4.31 15.88 11.39
N TYR A 127 -3.20 16.22 10.76
CA TYR A 127 -1.97 15.45 10.77
C TYR A 127 -0.78 16.32 11.15
N VAL A 128 0.03 15.84 12.09
CA VAL A 128 1.28 16.48 12.48
C VAL A 128 2.44 15.57 12.08
N ALA A 129 3.26 16.03 11.13
CA ALA A 129 4.39 15.28 10.57
C ALA A 129 5.61 15.22 11.52
N ILE A 130 5.38 14.87 12.79
CA ILE A 130 6.42 14.71 13.81
C ILE A 130 6.24 13.34 14.47
N SER A 131 7.31 12.55 14.49
CA SER A 131 7.31 11.24 15.15
C SER A 131 7.22 11.40 16.67
N TYR A 132 6.13 10.91 17.25
CA TYR A 132 5.92 10.81 18.70
C TYR A 132 5.87 9.37 19.20
N GLY A 133 5.95 8.38 18.31
CA GLY A 133 5.90 6.99 18.70
C GLY A 133 6.56 6.12 17.66
N LYS A 134 7.30 5.11 18.11
CA LYS A 134 8.02 4.19 17.24
C LYS A 134 7.59 2.77 17.50
N GLY A 135 6.99 2.11 16.50
CA GLY A 135 6.59 0.71 16.50
C GLY A 135 7.69 -0.22 15.97
N LEU A 136 7.29 -1.43 15.56
CA LEU A 136 8.16 -2.44 14.96
C LEU A 136 7.79 -2.73 13.51
N ILE A 137 8.79 -2.94 12.65
CA ILE A 137 8.61 -3.39 11.27
C ILE A 137 8.35 -4.91 11.27
N PRO A 138 7.59 -5.47 10.29
CA PRO A 138 7.48 -6.92 10.17
C PRO A 138 8.87 -7.58 10.10
N ASP A 139 9.04 -8.76 10.72
CA ASP A 139 10.35 -9.43 10.75
C ASP A 139 10.62 -10.28 9.50
N THR A 140 9.56 -10.71 8.80
CA THR A 140 9.68 -11.55 7.60
C THR A 140 8.99 -10.91 6.40
N PHE A 141 9.43 -11.25 5.20
CA PHE A 141 8.76 -10.79 3.98
C PHE A 141 7.31 -11.29 3.90
N MET A 142 7.03 -12.51 4.37
CA MET A 142 5.66 -13.04 4.43
C MET A 142 4.75 -12.18 5.33
N ASP A 143 5.24 -11.72 6.48
CA ASP A 143 4.48 -10.86 7.38
C ASP A 143 4.22 -9.47 6.77
N PHE A 144 5.20 -8.94 6.02
CA PHE A 144 5.03 -7.72 5.22
C PHE A 144 3.97 -7.89 4.12
N LYS A 145 4.00 -9.01 3.37
CA LYS A 145 2.98 -9.36 2.37
C LYS A 145 1.59 -9.44 3.01
N LYS A 146 1.44 -10.14 4.14
CA LYS A 146 0.14 -10.26 4.85
C LYS A 146 -0.41 -8.91 5.28
N GLN A 147 0.43 -8.03 5.84
CA GLN A 147 0.00 -6.69 6.24
C GLN A 147 -0.54 -5.91 5.03
N ARG A 148 0.23 -5.91 3.93
CA ARG A 148 -0.12 -5.18 2.70
C ARG A 148 -1.33 -5.75 1.98
N TYR A 149 -1.54 -7.06 2.05
CA TYR A 149 -2.75 -7.70 1.55
C TYR A 149 -3.99 -7.16 2.28
N ARG A 150 -3.96 -7.08 3.63
CA ARG A 150 -5.09 -6.56 4.42
C ARG A 150 -5.42 -5.12 4.06
N TRP A 151 -4.40 -4.28 3.91
CA TRP A 151 -4.60 -2.87 3.53
C TRP A 151 -5.24 -2.72 2.15
N ALA A 152 -4.70 -3.41 1.14
CA ALA A 152 -5.26 -3.41 -0.21
C ALA A 152 -6.72 -3.88 -0.23
N TYR A 153 -7.00 -4.98 0.49
CA TYR A 153 -8.32 -5.56 0.58
C TYR A 153 -9.32 -4.59 1.25
N GLY A 154 -8.95 -4.05 2.42
CA GLY A 154 -9.81 -3.12 3.17
C GLY A 154 -10.12 -1.83 2.41
N VAL A 155 -9.16 -1.30 1.63
CA VAL A 155 -9.40 -0.14 0.75
C VAL A 155 -10.53 -0.41 -0.26
N ILE A 156 -10.56 -1.59 -0.88
CA ILE A 156 -11.62 -1.96 -1.82
C ILE A 156 -12.96 -2.18 -1.08
N GLN A 157 -12.94 -2.75 0.13
CA GLN A 157 -14.14 -2.84 0.97
C GLN A 157 -14.74 -1.45 1.25
N ILE A 158 -13.90 -0.49 1.65
CA ILE A 158 -14.32 0.89 1.92
C ILE A 158 -14.87 1.56 0.66
N LEU A 159 -14.14 1.47 -0.45
CA LEU A 159 -14.61 2.02 -1.74
C LEU A 159 -15.97 1.48 -2.13
N LYS A 160 -16.18 0.15 -2.06
CA LYS A 160 -17.47 -0.48 -2.39
C LYS A 160 -18.60 0.07 -1.53
N ARG A 161 -18.41 0.13 -0.21
CA ARG A 161 -19.44 0.58 0.74
C ARG A 161 -19.73 2.07 0.63
N HIS A 162 -18.70 2.89 0.41
CA HIS A 162 -18.77 4.35 0.35
C HIS A 162 -18.82 4.88 -1.10
N THR A 163 -19.17 4.03 -2.09
CA THR A 163 -19.28 4.43 -3.50
C THR A 163 -20.22 5.63 -3.68
N GLY A 164 -21.32 5.66 -2.92
CA GLY A 164 -22.28 6.77 -2.97
C GLY A 164 -21.68 8.12 -2.57
N SER A 165 -20.98 8.17 -1.43
CA SER A 165 -20.39 9.42 -0.91
C SER A 165 -19.16 9.86 -1.71
N LEU A 166 -18.31 8.89 -2.10
CA LEU A 166 -17.04 9.16 -2.77
C LEU A 166 -17.21 9.47 -4.27
N ILE A 167 -18.05 8.70 -4.98
CA ILE A 167 -18.17 8.77 -6.45
C ILE A 167 -19.46 9.47 -6.85
N ALA A 168 -20.61 9.04 -6.33
CA ALA A 168 -21.90 9.62 -6.70
C ALA A 168 -22.18 10.98 -6.01
N GLY A 169 -21.35 11.37 -5.04
CA GLY A 169 -21.46 12.64 -4.34
C GLY A 169 -22.68 12.76 -3.44
N THR A 170 -23.25 11.65 -2.96
CA THR A 170 -24.49 11.64 -2.16
C THR A 170 -24.33 12.19 -0.74
N CYS A 171 -23.10 12.48 -0.31
CA CYS A 171 -22.79 13.04 1.01
C CYS A 171 -22.32 14.49 0.84
N GLU A 172 -23.17 15.46 1.20
CA GLU A 172 -22.88 16.89 1.05
C GLU A 172 -21.73 17.38 1.93
N ALA A 173 -21.53 16.76 3.09
CA ALA A 173 -20.45 17.11 4.01
C ALA A 173 -19.05 16.84 3.44
N LEU A 174 -18.93 15.87 2.53
CA LEU A 174 -17.66 15.49 1.93
C LEU A 174 -17.36 16.39 0.71
N THR A 175 -16.32 17.21 0.80
CA THR A 175 -15.96 18.16 -0.25
C THR A 175 -15.41 17.45 -1.52
N PRO A 176 -15.49 18.08 -2.70
CA PRO A 176 -14.94 17.51 -3.93
C PRO A 176 -13.43 17.20 -3.83
N ILE A 177 -12.67 18.06 -3.14
CA ILE A 177 -11.22 17.87 -2.98
C ILE A 177 -10.91 16.68 -2.06
N GLN A 178 -11.68 16.49 -0.99
CA GLN A 178 -11.57 15.30 -0.14
C GLN A 178 -11.86 14.02 -0.93
N ARG A 179 -12.96 13.98 -1.70
CA ARG A 179 -13.28 12.85 -2.59
C ARG A 179 -12.13 12.53 -3.54
N TYR A 180 -11.56 13.56 -4.17
CA TYR A 180 -10.39 13.41 -5.04
C TYR A 180 -9.22 12.76 -4.29
N HIS A 181 -8.85 13.24 -3.10
CA HIS A 181 -7.72 12.67 -2.37
C HIS A 181 -7.94 11.20 -1.99
N PHE A 182 -9.13 10.82 -1.52
CA PHE A 182 -9.44 9.42 -1.22
C PHE A 182 -9.36 8.55 -2.47
N ILE A 183 -10.03 8.92 -3.56
CA ILE A 183 -10.03 8.16 -4.82
C ILE A 183 -8.61 8.10 -5.41
N ALA A 184 -7.94 9.24 -5.57
CA ALA A 184 -6.61 9.33 -6.17
C ALA A 184 -5.54 8.64 -5.31
N GLY A 185 -5.68 8.64 -3.98
CA GLY A 185 -4.74 7.96 -3.09
C GLY A 185 -4.89 6.44 -3.09
N TRP A 186 -6.08 5.92 -3.36
CA TRP A 186 -6.33 4.49 -3.48
C TRP A 186 -6.20 3.98 -4.92
N MET A 187 -6.23 4.86 -5.91
CA MET A 187 -6.05 4.53 -7.32
C MET A 187 -4.79 3.71 -7.63
N PRO A 188 -3.60 3.96 -7.01
CA PRO A 188 -2.42 3.13 -7.25
C PRO A 188 -2.62 1.66 -6.90
N TRP A 189 -3.41 1.36 -5.85
CA TRP A 189 -3.72 -0.01 -5.46
C TRP A 189 -4.66 -0.66 -6.49
N ILE A 190 -5.71 0.05 -6.91
CA ILE A 190 -6.66 -0.41 -7.93
C ILE A 190 -5.92 -0.66 -9.26
N ALA A 191 -5.08 0.29 -9.69
CA ALA A 191 -4.25 0.18 -10.87
C ALA A 191 -3.29 -1.02 -10.77
N GLY A 192 -2.75 -1.31 -9.59
CA GLY A 192 -1.98 -2.53 -9.32
C GLY A 192 -2.80 -3.81 -9.56
N GLY A 193 -4.05 -3.85 -9.12
CA GLY A 193 -5.01 -4.93 -9.41
C GLY A 193 -5.28 -5.12 -10.89
N ILE A 194 -5.59 -4.03 -11.60
CA ILE A 194 -5.83 -4.05 -13.04
C ILE A 194 -4.56 -4.50 -13.78
N ASN A 195 -3.40 -3.95 -13.44
CA ASN A 195 -2.12 -4.33 -14.05
C ASN A 195 -1.80 -5.80 -13.81
N TYR A 196 -2.09 -6.35 -12.61
CA TYR A 196 -1.91 -7.77 -12.32
C TYR A 196 -2.79 -8.66 -13.20
N PHE A 197 -4.05 -8.27 -13.41
CA PHE A 197 -4.94 -8.97 -14.34
C PHE A 197 -4.44 -8.87 -15.80
N LEU A 198 -4.04 -7.67 -16.23
CA LEU A 198 -3.51 -7.46 -17.59
C LEU A 198 -2.22 -8.24 -17.81
N ALA A 199 -1.35 -8.38 -16.81
CA ALA A 199 -0.12 -9.15 -16.91
C ALA A 199 -0.38 -10.63 -17.25
N ILE A 200 -1.47 -11.21 -16.75
CA ILE A 200 -1.93 -12.55 -17.16
C ILE A 200 -2.31 -12.55 -18.65
N ALA A 201 -3.03 -11.53 -19.12
CA ALA A 201 -3.36 -11.41 -20.55
C ALA A 201 -2.10 -11.29 -21.43
N VAL A 202 -1.07 -10.55 -20.99
CA VAL A 202 0.21 -10.45 -21.71
C VAL A 202 0.91 -11.82 -21.79
N LEU A 203 0.89 -12.62 -20.71
CA LEU A 203 1.42 -13.98 -20.72
C LEU A 203 0.65 -14.90 -21.68
N LEU A 204 -0.69 -14.84 -21.65
CA LEU A 204 -1.54 -15.63 -22.54
C LEU A 204 -1.33 -15.25 -24.02
N TRP A 205 -1.23 -13.96 -24.33
CA TRP A 205 -0.91 -13.50 -25.68
C TRP A 205 0.47 -13.97 -26.12
N SER A 206 1.47 -13.90 -25.23
CA SER A 206 2.81 -14.40 -25.49
C SER A 206 2.82 -15.91 -25.76
N MET A 207 2.00 -16.67 -25.05
CA MET A 207 1.82 -18.10 -25.29
C MET A 207 1.17 -18.39 -26.63
N ALA A 208 0.12 -17.64 -26.98
CA ALA A 208 -0.53 -17.77 -28.27
C ALA A 208 0.46 -17.49 -29.42
N MET A 209 1.27 -16.44 -29.30
CA MET A 209 2.34 -16.10 -30.26
C MET A 209 3.42 -17.19 -30.40
N ILE A 210 3.74 -17.92 -29.33
CA ILE A 210 4.69 -19.04 -29.40
C ILE A 210 4.06 -20.26 -30.10
N ILE A 211 2.78 -20.52 -29.85
CA ILE A 211 2.06 -21.68 -30.42
C ILE A 211 1.73 -21.46 -31.89
N GLN A 212 1.32 -20.25 -32.27
CA GLN A 212 0.93 -19.89 -33.64
C GLN A 212 1.78 -18.73 -34.18
N PRO A 213 3.07 -18.98 -34.45
CA PRO A 213 3.99 -17.92 -34.85
C PRO A 213 3.69 -17.35 -36.24
N ASP A 214 3.01 -18.08 -37.12
CA ASP A 214 2.74 -17.63 -38.49
C ASP A 214 1.45 -16.78 -38.61
N THR A 215 0.62 -16.74 -37.56
CA THR A 215 -0.68 -16.03 -37.57
C THR A 215 -0.76 -14.92 -36.54
N LEU A 216 0.00 -15.01 -35.45
CA LEU A 216 -0.05 -14.07 -34.33
C LEU A 216 1.23 -13.24 -34.25
N GLU A 217 1.05 -11.95 -34.49
CA GLU A 217 2.10 -10.95 -34.41
C GLU A 217 2.16 -10.30 -33.01
N PRO A 218 3.34 -9.77 -32.60
CA PRO A 218 3.45 -8.94 -31.42
C PRO A 218 2.58 -7.68 -31.53
N VAL A 219 2.18 -7.15 -30.39
CA VAL A 219 1.48 -5.86 -30.36
C VAL A 219 2.39 -4.78 -30.95
N PRO A 220 1.86 -3.87 -31.80
CA PRO A 220 2.65 -2.81 -32.40
C PRO A 220 3.50 -2.06 -31.39
N TRP A 221 4.76 -1.81 -31.76
CA TRP A 221 5.80 -1.30 -30.88
C TRP A 221 5.40 0.00 -30.18
N ILE A 222 4.55 0.82 -30.80
CA ILE A 222 4.08 2.10 -30.24
C ILE A 222 3.31 1.93 -28.92
N PHE A 223 2.51 0.86 -28.79
CA PHE A 223 1.81 0.57 -27.54
C PHE A 223 2.79 0.07 -26.49
N SER A 224 3.69 -0.82 -26.91
CA SER A 224 4.68 -1.42 -26.02
C SER A 224 5.67 -0.38 -25.48
N SER A 225 6.17 0.51 -26.34
CA SER A 225 7.06 1.61 -25.98
C SER A 225 6.38 2.63 -25.06
N SER A 226 5.08 2.88 -25.24
CA SER A 226 4.33 3.80 -24.38
C SER A 226 4.23 3.27 -22.95
N LEU A 227 3.95 1.98 -22.77
CA LEU A 227 3.91 1.34 -21.46
C LEU A 227 5.29 1.33 -20.78
N LEU A 228 6.35 1.03 -21.54
CA LEU A 228 7.73 1.07 -21.04
C LEU A 228 8.14 2.49 -20.66
N LEU A 229 7.78 3.49 -21.46
CA LEU A 229 8.01 4.90 -21.13
C LEU A 229 7.29 5.29 -19.84
N MET A 230 6.02 4.90 -19.67
CA MET A 230 5.29 5.15 -18.42
C MET A 230 5.96 4.48 -17.21
N PHE A 231 6.47 3.26 -17.36
CA PHE A 231 7.23 2.58 -16.32
C PHE A 231 8.50 3.35 -15.95
N VAL A 232 9.32 3.73 -16.94
CA VAL A 232 10.57 4.49 -16.71
C VAL A 232 10.28 5.85 -16.07
N LEU A 233 9.29 6.58 -16.58
CA LEU A 233 8.88 7.87 -15.99
C LEU A 233 8.35 7.69 -14.56
N GLY A 234 7.64 6.61 -14.27
CA GLY A 234 7.19 6.25 -12.93
C GLY A 234 8.36 6.03 -11.97
N VAL A 235 9.37 5.28 -12.39
CA VAL A 235 10.60 5.04 -11.60
C VAL A 235 11.36 6.35 -11.39
N CYS A 236 11.59 7.14 -12.44
CA CYS A 236 12.27 8.44 -12.35
C CYS A 236 11.53 9.41 -11.41
N LYS A 237 10.19 9.47 -11.51
CA LYS A 237 9.35 10.25 -10.60
C LYS A 237 9.51 9.76 -9.16
N ALA A 238 9.47 8.46 -8.91
CA ALA A 238 9.62 7.90 -7.58
C ALA A 238 10.96 8.28 -6.95
N ILE A 239 12.07 8.12 -7.69
CA ILE A 239 13.41 8.50 -7.23
C ILE A 239 13.48 10.00 -6.93
N SER A 240 13.02 10.85 -7.85
CA SER A 240 13.07 12.31 -7.72
C SER A 240 12.26 12.82 -6.52
N LEU A 241 11.04 12.29 -6.33
CA LEU A 241 10.21 12.66 -5.17
C LEU A 241 10.83 12.17 -3.86
N TYR A 242 11.38 10.95 -3.85
CA TYR A 242 12.05 10.41 -2.66
C TYR A 242 13.23 11.29 -2.24
N GLN A 243 14.10 11.64 -3.19
CA GLN A 243 15.29 12.44 -2.95
C GLN A 243 15.01 13.86 -2.44
N ARG A 244 13.90 14.44 -2.88
CA ARG A 244 13.52 15.81 -2.51
C ARG A 244 12.78 15.89 -1.19
N LEU A 245 11.96 14.88 -0.86
CA LEU A 245 10.94 15.01 0.17
C LEU A 245 11.03 13.94 1.28
N ALA A 246 11.87 12.91 1.14
CA ALA A 246 11.98 11.83 2.12
C ALA A 246 13.41 11.56 2.63
N SER A 247 14.41 11.43 1.75
CA SER A 247 15.83 11.21 2.11
C SER A 247 16.71 11.57 0.92
N THR A 248 17.88 12.17 1.14
CA THR A 248 18.83 12.48 0.07
C THR A 248 19.60 11.25 -0.45
N ASP A 249 19.57 10.12 0.28
CA ASP A 249 20.26 8.89 -0.11
C ASP A 249 19.50 8.16 -1.22
N ILE A 250 20.15 8.00 -2.38
CA ILE A 250 19.60 7.27 -3.51
C ILE A 250 19.39 5.78 -3.19
N LYS A 251 20.17 5.21 -2.27
CA LYS A 251 20.04 3.81 -1.86
C LYS A 251 18.70 3.56 -1.18
N ASP A 252 18.24 4.51 -0.37
CA ASP A 252 16.92 4.43 0.27
C ASP A 252 15.79 4.53 -0.76
N ALA A 253 15.96 5.33 -1.81
CA ALA A 253 14.99 5.39 -2.91
C ALA A 253 14.88 4.05 -3.65
N PHE A 254 16.02 3.40 -3.96
CA PHE A 254 16.01 2.06 -4.54
C PHE A 254 15.43 1.02 -3.59
N ALA A 255 15.75 1.10 -2.30
CA ALA A 255 15.21 0.21 -1.28
C ALA A 255 13.68 0.32 -1.20
N ALA A 256 13.13 1.53 -1.26
CA ALA A 256 11.70 1.79 -1.30
C ALA A 256 11.05 1.22 -2.58
N ILE A 257 11.69 1.39 -3.74
CA ILE A 257 11.19 0.87 -5.02
C ILE A 257 11.18 -0.66 -5.02
N ILE A 258 12.26 -1.31 -4.57
CA ILE A 258 12.34 -2.77 -4.47
C ILE A 258 11.25 -3.31 -3.54
N ALA A 259 11.10 -2.74 -2.34
CA ALA A 259 10.05 -3.13 -1.41
C ALA A 259 8.63 -2.93 -1.99
N SER A 260 8.39 -1.81 -2.69
CA SER A 260 7.12 -1.53 -3.36
C SER A 260 6.81 -2.55 -4.46
N MET A 261 7.78 -2.82 -5.34
CA MET A 261 7.63 -3.76 -6.46
C MET A 261 7.42 -5.18 -5.98
N ALA A 262 8.11 -5.60 -4.91
CA ALA A 262 7.98 -6.93 -4.32
C ALA A 262 6.54 -7.25 -3.86
N LEU A 263 5.72 -6.24 -3.60
CA LEU A 263 4.33 -6.39 -3.16
C LEU A 263 3.32 -6.47 -4.32
N TYR A 264 3.77 -6.33 -5.57
CA TYR A 264 2.90 -6.24 -6.74
C TYR A 264 1.86 -7.37 -6.83
N SER A 265 2.29 -8.63 -6.72
CA SER A 265 1.41 -9.79 -6.83
C SER A 265 0.39 -9.87 -5.67
N VAL A 266 0.81 -9.42 -4.49
CA VAL A 266 0.00 -9.43 -3.27
C VAL A 266 -1.10 -8.38 -3.35
N VAL A 267 -0.74 -7.16 -3.72
CA VAL A 267 -1.69 -6.06 -3.92
C VAL A 267 -2.68 -6.44 -5.03
N GLY A 268 -2.18 -6.99 -6.13
CA GLY A 268 -3.01 -7.42 -7.24
C GLY A 268 -4.06 -8.45 -6.83
N LYS A 269 -3.63 -9.51 -6.15
CA LYS A 269 -4.53 -10.56 -5.61
C LYS A 269 -5.53 -10.02 -4.59
N ALA A 270 -5.12 -9.11 -3.71
CA ALA A 270 -5.99 -8.53 -2.69
C ALA A 270 -7.11 -7.68 -3.31
N VAL A 271 -6.76 -6.84 -4.29
CA VAL A 271 -7.74 -5.99 -4.99
C VAL A 271 -8.74 -6.85 -5.77
N LEU A 272 -8.24 -7.83 -6.53
CA LEU A 272 -9.10 -8.74 -7.28
C LEU A 272 -9.99 -9.58 -6.35
N SER A 273 -9.46 -10.12 -5.25
CA SER A 273 -10.28 -10.93 -4.33
C SER A 273 -11.35 -10.08 -3.66
N SER A 274 -11.02 -8.87 -3.20
CA SER A 274 -11.98 -7.98 -2.52
C SER A 274 -13.07 -7.46 -3.46
N ALA A 275 -12.84 -7.44 -4.77
CA ALA A 275 -13.89 -7.10 -5.73
C ALA A 275 -15.05 -8.12 -5.65
N PHE A 276 -14.74 -9.41 -5.47
CA PHE A 276 -15.71 -10.51 -5.47
C PHE A 276 -16.10 -11.03 -4.08
N THR A 277 -15.39 -10.62 -3.04
CA THR A 277 -15.65 -11.04 -1.65
C THR A 277 -16.06 -9.86 -0.76
N SER A 278 -16.63 -10.17 0.40
CA SER A 278 -17.20 -9.19 1.34
C SER A 278 -16.53 -9.17 2.71
N GLY A 279 -15.73 -10.19 3.07
CA GLY A 279 -15.08 -10.28 4.36
C GLY A 279 -13.80 -11.11 4.33
N LEU A 280 -12.81 -10.68 5.10
CA LEU A 280 -11.54 -11.37 5.29
C LEU A 280 -11.30 -11.49 6.80
N PRO A 281 -10.98 -12.69 7.34
CA PRO A 281 -10.62 -12.82 8.74
C PRO A 281 -9.38 -11.99 9.07
N PHE A 282 -9.42 -11.27 10.20
CA PHE A 282 -8.26 -10.53 10.66
C PHE A 282 -7.19 -11.48 11.21
N PHE A 283 -5.97 -11.36 10.71
CA PHE A 283 -4.80 -12.06 11.23
C PHE A 283 -3.80 -11.06 11.80
N ARG A 284 -3.39 -11.28 13.05
CA ARG A 284 -2.34 -10.49 13.69
C ARG A 284 -1.02 -10.73 12.95
N THR A 285 -0.37 -9.65 12.55
CA THR A 285 1.01 -9.70 12.03
C THR A 285 1.96 -9.94 13.21
N PRO A 286 2.69 -11.07 13.27
CA PRO A 286 3.68 -11.31 14.30
C PRO A 286 4.78 -10.24 14.31
N LYS A 287 5.31 -9.96 15.49
CA LYS A 287 6.45 -9.07 15.72
C LYS A 287 7.39 -9.74 16.70
N GLN A 288 8.69 -9.51 16.56
CA GLN A 288 9.75 -10.20 17.27
C GLN A 288 9.76 -11.73 17.03
N THR A 289 9.51 -12.15 15.79
CA THR A 289 9.71 -13.55 15.41
C THR A 289 11.16 -13.81 15.03
N SER A 290 11.68 -15.02 15.30
CA SER A 290 12.95 -15.44 14.74
C SER A 290 12.84 -15.43 13.21
N GLY A 291 13.81 -14.82 12.52
CA GLY A 291 13.90 -14.84 11.06
C GLY A 291 13.69 -16.24 10.49
N SER A 292 13.08 -16.32 9.32
CA SER A 292 12.88 -17.60 8.65
C SER A 292 14.15 -17.96 7.87
N GLY A 293 14.79 -19.09 8.17
CA GLY A 293 15.95 -19.54 7.39
C GLY A 293 15.65 -19.55 5.88
N LEU A 294 16.67 -19.30 5.06
CA LEU A 294 16.56 -19.05 3.61
C LEU A 294 15.62 -20.00 2.86
N GLY A 295 15.67 -21.30 3.15
CA GLY A 295 14.80 -22.29 2.51
C GLY A 295 13.32 -22.02 2.77
N LYS A 296 12.94 -21.64 4.00
CA LYS A 296 11.57 -21.28 4.35
C LYS A 296 11.15 -19.95 3.71
N ALA A 297 12.03 -18.95 3.71
CA ALA A 297 11.75 -17.65 3.07
C ALA A 297 11.46 -17.81 1.57
N LEU A 298 12.22 -18.67 0.86
CA LEU A 298 11.97 -18.98 -0.55
C LEU A 298 10.69 -19.78 -0.76
N LEU A 299 10.38 -20.73 0.12
CA LEU A 299 9.11 -21.47 0.07
C LEU A 299 7.89 -20.55 0.28
N ASP A 300 8.02 -19.55 1.14
CA ASP A 300 7.00 -18.54 1.41
C ASP A 300 6.73 -17.64 0.18
N VAL A 301 7.68 -17.54 -0.76
CA VAL A 301 7.52 -16.81 -2.05
C VAL A 301 7.48 -17.73 -3.27
N ARG A 302 7.19 -19.02 -3.11
CA ARG A 302 7.17 -20.00 -4.20
C ARG A 302 6.31 -19.58 -5.40
N GLU A 303 5.19 -18.90 -5.17
CA GLU A 303 4.31 -18.42 -6.23
C GLU A 303 4.99 -17.33 -7.07
N ASP A 304 5.71 -16.41 -6.41
CA ASP A 304 6.46 -15.36 -7.09
C ASP A 304 7.65 -15.95 -7.86
N LEU A 305 8.31 -16.98 -7.29
CA LEU A 305 9.37 -17.72 -7.97
C LEU A 305 8.86 -18.42 -9.24
N TYR A 306 7.74 -19.14 -9.16
CA TYR A 306 7.15 -19.80 -10.32
C TYR A 306 6.75 -18.78 -11.39
N MET A 307 6.16 -17.66 -10.98
CA MET A 307 5.82 -16.59 -11.93
C MET A 307 7.07 -16.00 -12.57
N ALA A 308 8.16 -15.76 -11.82
CA ALA A 308 9.43 -15.30 -12.39
C ALA A 308 9.92 -16.29 -13.46
N VAL A 309 9.94 -17.60 -13.16
CA VAL A 309 10.34 -18.62 -14.14
C VAL A 309 9.45 -18.59 -15.37
N VAL A 310 8.13 -18.50 -15.21
CA VAL A 310 7.19 -18.39 -16.35
C VAL A 310 7.53 -17.17 -17.21
N TRP A 311 7.66 -15.97 -16.63
CA TRP A 311 8.02 -14.77 -17.39
C TRP A 311 9.32 -14.96 -18.18
N TRP A 312 10.36 -15.50 -17.56
CA TRP A 312 11.66 -15.68 -18.20
C TRP A 312 11.63 -16.75 -19.29
N VAL A 313 10.99 -17.90 -19.05
CA VAL A 313 10.82 -18.96 -20.05
C VAL A 313 10.04 -18.43 -21.26
N MET A 314 8.96 -17.70 -21.04
CA MET A 314 8.16 -17.09 -22.12
C MET A 314 8.97 -16.06 -22.91
N THR A 315 9.72 -15.21 -22.21
CA THR A 315 10.61 -14.20 -22.82
C THR A 315 11.65 -14.86 -23.72
N VAL A 316 12.36 -15.86 -23.20
CA VAL A 316 13.41 -16.58 -23.93
C VAL A 316 12.81 -17.35 -25.11
N SER A 317 11.65 -17.98 -24.93
CA SER A 317 10.97 -18.72 -26.00
C SER A 317 10.58 -17.81 -27.17
N LEU A 318 10.14 -16.58 -26.89
CA LEU A 318 9.84 -15.59 -27.93
C LEU A 318 11.08 -15.17 -28.73
N CYS A 319 12.27 -15.14 -28.11
CA CYS A 319 13.53 -14.84 -28.79
C CYS A 319 13.98 -15.94 -29.76
N PHE A 320 13.47 -17.17 -29.61
CA PHE A 320 13.78 -18.30 -30.50
C PHE A 320 12.76 -18.48 -31.63
N ARG A 321 11.82 -17.55 -31.83
CA ARG A 321 10.98 -17.54 -33.03
C ARG A 321 11.86 -17.41 -34.28
N LYS A 322 11.44 -18.04 -35.38
CA LYS A 322 12.20 -18.10 -36.65
C LYS A 322 12.36 -16.74 -37.33
N GLU A 323 11.51 -15.77 -36.98
CA GLU A 323 11.53 -14.42 -37.54
C GLU A 323 12.62 -13.57 -36.87
N ALA A 324 13.27 -12.70 -37.65
CA ALA A 324 14.20 -11.72 -37.11
C ALA A 324 13.48 -10.82 -36.09
N ILE A 325 14.19 -10.43 -35.01
CA ILE A 325 13.63 -9.55 -33.97
C ILE A 325 13.41 -8.16 -34.57
N GLY A 326 12.20 -7.93 -35.09
CA GLY A 326 11.70 -6.62 -35.48
C GLY A 326 11.40 -5.73 -34.27
N PRO A 327 11.08 -4.44 -34.50
CA PRO A 327 10.77 -3.50 -33.43
C PRO A 327 9.61 -3.98 -32.55
N ASP A 328 8.55 -4.54 -33.13
CA ASP A 328 7.37 -5.00 -32.37
C ASP A 328 7.72 -6.12 -31.38
N LEU A 329 8.46 -7.14 -31.84
CA LEU A 329 8.91 -8.23 -30.97
C LEU A 329 9.92 -7.75 -29.92
N GLY A 330 10.84 -6.85 -30.30
CA GLY A 330 11.84 -6.30 -29.38
C GLY A 330 11.20 -5.54 -28.21
N PHE A 331 10.25 -4.64 -28.49
CA PHE A 331 9.54 -3.91 -27.43
C PHE A 331 8.61 -4.81 -26.62
N TRP A 332 8.02 -5.84 -27.22
CA TRP A 332 7.23 -6.83 -26.48
C TRP A 332 8.09 -7.64 -25.49
N VAL A 333 9.28 -8.09 -25.92
CA VAL A 333 10.28 -8.75 -25.06
C VAL A 333 10.72 -7.82 -23.93
N ALA A 334 10.92 -6.54 -24.19
CA ALA A 334 11.23 -5.56 -23.16
C ALA A 334 10.08 -5.40 -22.13
N ILE A 335 8.81 -5.45 -22.57
CA ILE A 335 7.66 -5.52 -21.66
C ILE A 335 7.69 -6.78 -20.81
N MET A 336 7.95 -7.95 -21.40
CA MET A 336 8.08 -9.21 -20.64
C MET A 336 9.10 -9.07 -19.52
N PHE A 337 10.27 -8.51 -19.83
CA PHE A 337 11.31 -8.28 -18.87
C PHE A 337 10.86 -7.32 -17.77
N ALA A 338 10.26 -6.17 -18.11
CA ALA A 338 9.75 -5.20 -17.16
C ALA A 338 8.68 -5.80 -16.22
N GLN A 339 7.78 -6.63 -16.75
CA GLN A 339 6.74 -7.33 -15.99
C GLN A 339 7.31 -8.44 -15.08
N SER A 340 8.52 -8.93 -15.36
CA SER A 340 9.21 -9.91 -14.50
C SER A 340 9.85 -9.27 -13.25
N LEU A 341 10.21 -7.98 -13.31
CA LEU A 341 10.95 -7.29 -12.25
C LEU A 341 10.27 -7.33 -10.86
N PRO A 342 8.94 -7.21 -10.72
CA PRO A 342 8.29 -7.34 -9.41
C PRO A 342 8.52 -8.69 -8.74
N TYR A 343 8.60 -9.77 -9.51
CA TYR A 343 8.85 -11.11 -8.99
C TYR A 343 10.32 -11.30 -8.58
N VAL A 344 11.25 -10.70 -9.34
CA VAL A 344 12.67 -10.62 -8.93
C VAL A 344 12.80 -9.82 -7.63
N ALA A 345 12.10 -8.68 -7.51
CA ALA A 345 12.08 -7.88 -6.29
C ALA A 345 11.52 -8.67 -5.09
N ALA A 346 10.48 -9.47 -5.30
CA ALA A 346 9.95 -10.38 -4.27
C ALA A 346 10.99 -11.42 -3.81
N MET A 347 11.78 -11.97 -4.73
CA MET A 347 12.89 -12.87 -4.38
C MET A 347 13.98 -12.15 -3.58
N ILE A 348 14.36 -10.93 -3.99
CA ILE A 348 15.34 -10.11 -3.26
C ILE A 348 14.84 -9.86 -1.83
N MET A 349 13.59 -9.42 -1.66
CA MET A 349 13.02 -9.16 -0.34
C MET A 349 12.92 -10.43 0.53
N ALA A 350 12.63 -11.58 -0.08
CA ALA A 350 12.64 -12.87 0.64
C ALA A 350 14.04 -13.22 1.15
N ILE A 351 15.06 -13.09 0.30
CA ILE A 351 16.46 -13.34 0.66
C ILE A 351 16.94 -12.36 1.74
N LEU A 352 16.60 -11.08 1.63
CA LEU A 352 16.96 -10.07 2.63
C LEU A 352 16.28 -10.31 3.99
N SER A 353 15.12 -10.96 4.01
CA SER A 353 14.36 -11.27 5.24
C SER A 353 14.76 -12.58 5.92
N ALA A 354 15.62 -13.38 5.27
CA ALA A 354 16.11 -14.66 5.77
C ALA A 354 17.41 -14.49 6.56
#